data_AF-A0A9P7FUP0-F1
#
_entry.id   AF-A0A9P7FUP0-F1
#
_cell.length_a   1.000
_cell.length_b   1.000
_cell.length_c   1.000
_cell.angle_alpha   90.00
_cell.angle_beta   90.00
_cell.angle_gamma   90.00
#
_symmetry.space_group_name_H-M   'P 1'
#
loop_
_entity.id
_entity.type
_entity.pdbx_description
1 polymer ?
#
loop_
_entity_poly.entity_id
_entity_poly.type
_entity_poly.pdbx_seq_one_letter_code
_entity_poly.pdbx_strand_id
1 'polypeptide(L)'
;MGKKGVATDKHRRKKHVSRLQDLSAWKKRRELPPADATWPTCLIIAPSTVVHNWQREFETWGHFEVGLYNGNRKEREPVIHDFKMGRLDVVLTTFDLARRDIDILDNLPWTCVFVDEVHRVKNMTAKITVAYHRFQCDRRFGLTGTAIQNSYKEMWTILDWTNPGRLGTARQWQGFVVKPLTAGQSAGASEEEREKALVSTISVLV
;
A
#
# COMPACT_ATOMS: atom_id res chain seq x y z
N MET A 1 -13.12 4.86 23.89
CA MET A 1 -11.69 5.23 23.99
C MET A 1 -11.44 6.37 23.03
N GLY A 2 -10.71 7.42 23.43
CA GLY A 2 -10.53 8.64 22.63
C GLY A 2 -9.20 8.69 21.85
N LYS A 3 -8.93 9.83 21.20
CA LYS A 3 -7.69 10.08 20.46
C LYS A 3 -6.46 9.79 21.32
N LYS A 4 -5.49 9.08 20.75
CA LYS A 4 -4.15 8.92 21.31
C LYS A 4 -3.22 9.95 20.67
N GLY A 5 -2.55 10.77 21.48
CA GLY A 5 -1.63 11.82 21.04
C GLY A 5 -1.64 13.04 21.97
N VAL A 6 -0.78 14.01 21.67
CA VAL A 6 -0.71 15.29 22.41
C VAL A 6 -1.38 16.41 21.59
N ALA A 7 -1.88 17.45 22.26
CA ALA A 7 -2.60 18.54 21.60
C ALA A 7 -1.77 19.24 20.49
N THR A 8 -0.44 19.16 20.55
CA THR A 8 0.48 19.68 19.53
C THR A 8 0.38 18.95 18.19
N ASP A 9 -0.11 17.71 18.18
CA ASP A 9 -0.25 16.91 16.96
C ASP A 9 -1.41 17.40 16.08
N LYS A 10 -2.36 18.14 16.66
CA LYS A 10 -3.48 18.72 15.91
C LYS A 10 -2.97 19.75 14.90
N HIS A 11 -3.27 19.51 13.62
CA HIS A 11 -2.86 20.35 12.50
C HIS A 11 -1.34 20.50 12.37
N ARG A 12 -0.58 19.49 12.81
CA ARG A 12 0.88 19.50 12.80
C ARG A 12 1.45 19.80 11.42
N ARG A 13 1.00 19.11 10.36
CA ARG A 13 1.50 19.35 9.00
C ARG A 13 1.08 20.72 8.49
N LYS A 14 -0.17 21.13 8.70
CA LYS A 14 -0.63 22.48 8.28
C LYS A 14 0.16 23.60 8.94
N LYS A 15 0.42 23.49 10.25
CA LYS A 15 1.27 24.44 11.00
C LYS A 15 2.72 24.43 10.53
N HIS A 16 3.25 23.26 10.16
CA HIS A 16 4.60 23.15 9.61
C HIS A 16 4.70 23.84 8.24
N VAL A 17 3.77 23.54 7.33
CA VAL A 17 3.71 24.18 6.01
C VAL A 17 3.54 25.69 6.13
N SER A 18 2.67 26.17 7.02
CA SER A 18 2.52 27.62 7.27
C SER A 18 3.86 28.26 7.66
N ARG A 19 4.59 27.65 8.60
CA ARG A 19 5.92 28.15 9.02
C ARG A 19 6.92 28.17 7.87
N LEU A 20 6.92 27.16 6.99
CA LEU A 20 7.77 27.15 5.81
C LEU A 20 7.42 28.28 4.83
N GLN A 21 6.13 28.60 4.70
CA GLN A 21 5.65 29.66 3.82
C GLN A 21 6.00 31.07 4.33
N ASP A 22 6.22 31.23 5.63
CA ASP A 22 6.68 32.50 6.20
C ASP A 22 8.16 32.79 5.92
N LEU A 23 8.96 31.75 5.59
CA LEU A 23 10.38 31.86 5.31
C LEU A 23 10.65 32.63 3.99
N SER A 24 11.77 33.33 3.96
CA SER A 24 12.21 34.09 2.77
C SER A 24 12.40 33.21 1.53
N ALA A 25 12.74 31.92 1.73
CA ALA A 25 12.87 30.95 0.65
C ALA A 25 11.55 30.73 -0.12
N TRP A 26 10.43 30.54 0.59
CA TRP A 26 9.11 30.42 -0.05
C TRP A 26 8.71 31.70 -0.75
N LYS A 27 8.94 32.87 -0.13
CA LYS A 27 8.63 34.17 -0.74
C LYS A 27 9.37 34.42 -2.05
N LYS A 28 10.58 33.83 -2.20
CA LYS A 28 11.40 33.96 -3.41
C LYS A 28 11.09 32.92 -4.48
N ARG A 29 10.91 31.64 -4.11
CA ARG A 29 10.84 30.53 -5.07
C ARG A 29 9.48 29.83 -5.15
N ARG A 30 8.61 30.03 -4.16
CA ARG A 30 7.31 29.32 -4.03
C ARG A 30 7.46 27.80 -4.10
N GLU A 31 8.56 27.29 -3.56
CA GLU A 31 8.88 25.86 -3.50
C GLU A 31 8.77 25.37 -2.06
N LEU A 32 8.07 24.25 -1.88
CA LEU A 32 8.04 23.48 -0.62
C LEU A 32 8.86 22.19 -0.81
N PRO A 33 9.44 21.64 0.27
CA PRO A 33 10.04 20.32 0.21
C PRO A 33 8.98 19.25 -0.13
N PRO A 34 9.41 18.09 -0.66
CA PRO A 34 8.52 16.94 -0.88
C PRO A 34 7.70 16.57 0.37
N ALA A 35 6.51 15.99 0.16
CA ALA A 35 5.55 15.72 1.23
C ALA A 35 6.05 14.73 2.29
N ASP A 36 7.01 13.87 1.94
CA ASP A 36 7.65 12.87 2.78
C ASP A 36 8.96 13.36 3.44
N ALA A 37 9.41 14.58 3.15
CA ALA A 37 10.73 15.07 3.57
C ALA A 37 10.91 15.18 5.09
N THR A 38 9.83 15.49 5.83
CA THR A 38 9.86 15.62 7.30
C THR A 38 9.18 14.46 8.02
N TRP A 39 8.08 13.96 7.45
CA TRP A 39 7.28 12.90 8.05
C TRP A 39 6.80 11.94 6.96
N PRO A 40 6.67 10.64 7.29
CA PRO A 40 6.26 9.64 6.32
C PRO A 40 4.86 9.93 5.77
N THR A 41 4.67 9.58 4.50
CA THR A 41 3.40 9.70 3.78
C THR A 41 2.87 8.31 3.43
N CYS A 42 1.55 8.17 3.48
CA CYS A 42 0.88 6.89 3.30
C CYS A 42 -0.24 6.98 2.27
N LEU A 43 -0.25 6.07 1.30
CA LEU A 43 -1.41 5.81 0.45
C LEU A 43 -2.11 4.55 0.95
N ILE A 44 -3.42 4.64 1.23
CA ILE A 44 -4.24 3.48 1.59
C ILE A 44 -5.28 3.28 0.50
N ILE A 45 -5.24 2.09 -0.10
CA ILE A 45 -6.17 1.64 -1.13
C ILE A 45 -7.09 0.62 -0.48
N ALA A 46 -8.38 0.91 -0.43
CA ALA A 46 -9.35 0.05 0.22
C ALA A 46 -10.61 -0.18 -0.65
N PRO A 47 -11.43 -1.21 -0.36
CA PRO A 47 -12.74 -1.34 -0.99
C PRO A 47 -13.60 -0.08 -0.79
N SER A 48 -14.44 0.25 -1.78
CA SER A 48 -15.33 1.42 -1.72
C SER A 48 -16.28 1.39 -0.53
N THR A 49 -16.61 0.20 -0.04
CA THR A 49 -17.48 -0.03 1.12
C THR A 49 -16.83 0.35 2.45
N VAL A 50 -15.50 0.33 2.55
CA VAL A 50 -14.76 0.54 3.82
C VAL A 50 -13.84 1.75 3.81
N VAL A 51 -13.60 2.39 2.67
CA VAL A 51 -12.72 3.57 2.58
C VAL A 51 -13.16 4.72 3.49
N HIS A 52 -14.48 4.93 3.63
CA HIS A 52 -15.02 5.91 4.57
C HIS A 52 -14.90 5.47 6.02
N ASN A 53 -14.85 4.15 6.28
CA ASN A 53 -14.58 3.65 7.62
C ASN A 53 -13.14 3.98 8.02
N TRP A 54 -12.17 3.70 7.15
CA TRP A 54 -10.77 4.11 7.35
C TRP A 54 -10.64 5.59 7.71
N GLN A 55 -11.34 6.47 6.99
CA GLN A 55 -11.36 7.90 7.29
C GLN A 55 -11.82 8.18 8.72
N ARG A 56 -12.96 7.60 9.14
CA ARG A 56 -13.49 7.77 10.49
C ARG A 56 -12.56 7.23 11.58
N GLU A 57 -11.88 6.11 11.33
CA GLU A 57 -10.94 5.54 12.29
C GLU A 57 -9.74 6.50 12.51
N PHE A 58 -9.19 7.09 11.44
CA PHE A 58 -8.13 8.10 11.59
C PHE A 58 -8.61 9.35 12.35
N GLU A 59 -9.84 9.77 12.12
CA GLU A 59 -10.46 10.88 12.85
C GLU A 59 -10.69 10.55 14.33
N THR A 60 -10.98 9.29 14.66
CA THR A 60 -11.31 8.83 16.00
C THR A 60 -10.07 8.59 16.86
N TRP A 61 -9.06 7.91 16.31
CA TRP A 61 -7.96 7.37 17.10
C TRP A 61 -6.70 8.24 17.12
N GLY A 62 -6.54 9.16 16.18
CA GLY A 62 -5.31 9.92 16.06
C GLY A 62 -5.47 11.36 15.57
N HIS A 63 -4.31 11.99 15.46
CA HIS A 63 -4.13 13.33 14.91
C HIS A 63 -3.41 13.23 13.57
N PHE A 64 -4.08 12.63 12.60
CA PHE A 64 -3.60 12.52 11.22
C PHE A 64 -4.31 13.54 10.33
N GLU A 65 -3.58 14.17 9.44
CA GLU A 65 -4.16 14.91 8.32
C GLU A 65 -4.44 13.94 7.17
N VAL A 66 -5.73 13.65 6.94
CA VAL A 66 -6.19 12.66 5.97
C VAL A 66 -6.93 13.32 4.81
N GLY A 67 -6.64 12.92 3.58
CA GLY A 67 -7.39 13.31 2.39
C GLY A 67 -8.06 12.11 1.72
N LEU A 68 -9.33 12.23 1.35
CA LEU A 68 -10.07 11.20 0.63
C LEU A 68 -10.04 11.47 -0.89
N TYR A 69 -9.20 10.75 -1.62
CA TYR A 69 -9.14 10.76 -3.08
C TYR A 69 -10.26 9.87 -3.64
N ASN A 70 -11.48 10.39 -3.64
CA ASN A 70 -12.69 9.72 -4.15
C ASN A 70 -13.59 10.72 -4.91
N GLY A 71 -14.69 10.23 -5.50
CA GLY A 71 -15.66 11.07 -6.19
C GLY A 71 -15.17 11.56 -7.56
N ASN A 72 -15.65 12.72 -8.00
CA ASN A 72 -15.34 13.30 -9.29
C ASN A 72 -14.01 14.07 -9.30
N ARG A 73 -13.58 14.57 -10.47
CA ARG A 73 -12.28 15.24 -10.61
C ARG A 73 -12.13 16.49 -9.73
N LYS A 74 -13.20 17.28 -9.57
CA LYS A 74 -13.18 18.51 -8.76
C LYS A 74 -13.00 18.23 -7.27
N GLU A 75 -13.43 17.06 -6.81
CA GLU A 75 -13.24 16.61 -5.42
C GLU A 75 -11.82 16.07 -5.18
N ARG A 76 -11.23 15.48 -6.22
CA ARG A 76 -9.91 14.83 -6.16
C ARG A 76 -8.73 15.80 -6.31
N GLU A 77 -8.88 16.84 -7.13
CA GLU A 77 -7.82 17.83 -7.36
C GLU A 77 -7.33 18.53 -6.07
N PRO A 78 -8.21 18.99 -5.15
CA PRO A 78 -7.79 19.58 -3.89
C PRO A 78 -6.96 18.63 -3.01
N VAL A 79 -7.28 17.33 -3.01
CA VAL A 79 -6.57 16.33 -2.20
C VAL A 79 -5.13 16.17 -2.70
N ILE A 80 -4.93 16.07 -4.01
CA ILE A 80 -3.59 15.99 -4.61
C ILE A 80 -2.81 17.29 -4.36
N HIS A 81 -3.48 18.43 -4.48
CA HIS A 81 -2.87 19.72 -4.20
C HIS A 81 -2.40 19.81 -2.75
N ASP A 82 -3.26 19.51 -1.77
CA ASP A 82 -2.88 19.54 -0.35
C ASP A 82 -1.80 18.52 -0.01
N PHE A 83 -1.82 17.34 -0.64
CA PHE A 83 -0.74 16.36 -0.52
C PHE A 83 0.59 16.93 -1.00
N LYS A 84 0.64 17.50 -2.21
CA LYS A 84 1.86 18.11 -2.78
C LYS A 84 2.38 19.29 -1.96
N MET A 85 1.50 20.01 -1.27
CA MET A 85 1.88 21.05 -0.31
C MET A 85 2.41 20.50 1.02
N GLY A 86 2.48 19.17 1.20
CA GLY A 86 2.94 18.54 2.44
C GLY A 86 1.94 18.59 3.59
N ARG A 87 0.65 18.86 3.31
CA ARG A 87 -0.38 19.08 4.34
C ARG A 87 -1.08 17.82 4.83
N LEU A 88 -0.86 16.68 4.18
CA LEU A 88 -1.52 15.41 4.48
C LEU A 88 -0.49 14.35 4.90
N ASP A 89 -0.83 13.54 5.90
CA ASP A 89 -0.13 12.31 6.26
C ASP A 89 -0.59 11.15 5.39
N VAL A 90 -1.92 11.04 5.20
CA VAL A 90 -2.56 9.87 4.59
C VAL A 90 -3.47 10.30 3.46
N VAL A 91 -3.42 9.59 2.34
CA VAL A 91 -4.42 9.66 1.28
C VAL A 91 -5.14 8.33 1.19
N LEU A 92 -6.47 8.39 1.24
CA LEU A 92 -7.35 7.24 1.09
C LEU A 92 -7.91 7.21 -0.32
N THR A 93 -7.95 6.05 -0.95
CA THR A 93 -8.60 5.87 -2.25
C THR A 93 -9.19 4.48 -2.42
N THR A 94 -9.89 4.28 -3.53
CA THR A 94 -10.49 2.99 -3.89
C THR A 94 -9.70 2.31 -4.98
N PHE A 95 -9.91 0.99 -5.11
CA PHE A 95 -9.16 0.16 -6.03
C PHE A 95 -9.18 0.65 -7.49
N ASP A 96 -10.39 0.97 -7.98
CA ASP A 96 -10.59 1.39 -9.36
C ASP A 96 -9.99 2.77 -9.64
N LEU A 97 -10.07 3.69 -8.67
CA LEU A 97 -9.48 5.01 -8.78
C LEU A 97 -7.96 4.95 -8.78
N ALA A 98 -7.37 4.17 -7.87
CA ALA A 98 -5.93 3.97 -7.83
C ALA A 98 -5.38 3.40 -9.15
N ARG A 99 -6.10 2.44 -9.74
CA ARG A 99 -5.74 1.87 -11.05
C ARG A 99 -5.90 2.89 -12.18
N ARG A 100 -7.01 3.63 -12.20
CA ARG A 100 -7.33 4.57 -13.29
C ARG A 100 -6.39 5.76 -13.29
N ASP A 101 -6.05 6.27 -12.11
CA ASP A 101 -5.29 7.51 -11.94
C ASP A 101 -3.84 7.19 -11.50
N ILE A 102 -3.33 6.00 -11.85
CA ILE A 102 -1.99 5.52 -11.46
C ILE A 102 -0.88 6.47 -11.89
N ASP A 103 -0.98 7.07 -13.08
CA ASP A 103 0.01 8.03 -13.60
C ASP A 103 0.10 9.31 -12.77
N ILE A 104 -0.94 9.62 -11.99
CA ILE A 104 -0.93 10.77 -11.07
C ILE A 104 -0.38 10.33 -9.72
N LEU A 105 -0.85 9.18 -9.23
CA LEU A 105 -0.54 8.71 -7.89
C LEU A 105 0.87 8.13 -7.78
N ASP A 106 1.44 7.50 -8.81
CA ASP A 106 2.79 6.94 -8.77
C ASP A 106 3.90 8.00 -8.71
N ASN A 107 3.61 9.21 -9.20
CA ASN A 107 4.49 10.37 -9.20
C ASN A 107 4.51 11.12 -7.86
N LEU A 108 3.74 10.68 -6.87
CA LEU A 108 3.72 11.28 -5.54
C LEU A 108 4.73 10.57 -4.62
N PRO A 109 5.45 11.31 -3.77
CA PRO A 109 6.44 10.72 -2.87
C PRO A 109 5.75 9.98 -1.71
N TRP A 110 5.51 8.68 -1.89
CA TRP A 110 4.95 7.79 -0.88
C TRP A 110 6.05 7.08 -0.10
N THR A 111 6.06 7.24 1.22
CA THR A 111 6.90 6.38 2.07
C THR A 111 6.34 4.96 2.14
N CYS A 112 5.01 4.82 2.17
CA CYS A 112 4.38 3.51 2.17
C CYS A 112 3.03 3.48 1.43
N VAL A 113 2.70 2.28 0.93
CA VAL A 113 1.42 1.97 0.30
C VAL A 113 0.78 0.78 1.03
N PHE A 114 -0.45 0.94 1.49
CA PHE A 114 -1.29 -0.11 2.04
C PHE A 114 -2.38 -0.49 1.06
N VAL A 115 -2.58 -1.78 0.85
CA VAL A 115 -3.72 -2.32 0.11
C VAL A 115 -4.54 -3.19 1.06
N ASP A 116 -5.74 -2.71 1.37
CA ASP A 116 -6.72 -3.44 2.16
C ASP A 116 -7.48 -4.43 1.28
N GLU A 117 -7.67 -5.66 1.76
CA GLU A 117 -8.05 -6.82 0.95
C GLU A 117 -7.11 -7.04 -0.25
N VAL A 118 -5.81 -7.16 0.05
CA VAL A 118 -4.74 -7.33 -0.95
C VAL A 118 -4.95 -8.55 -1.85
N HIS A 119 -5.74 -9.54 -1.42
CA HIS A 119 -6.12 -10.66 -2.29
C HIS A 119 -6.85 -10.21 -3.56
N ARG A 120 -7.38 -8.98 -3.65
CA ARG A 120 -7.90 -8.42 -4.90
C ARG A 120 -6.80 -8.20 -5.97
N VAL A 121 -5.53 -8.16 -5.58
CA VAL A 121 -4.33 -7.97 -6.40
C VAL A 121 -3.61 -9.31 -6.65
N LYS A 122 -4.35 -10.42 -6.71
CA LYS A 122 -3.81 -11.78 -6.77
C LYS A 122 -3.40 -12.29 -8.16
N ASN A 123 -3.82 -11.60 -9.23
CA ASN A 123 -3.58 -12.04 -10.60
C ASN A 123 -2.56 -11.14 -11.30
N MET A 124 -1.38 -11.67 -11.61
CA MET A 124 -0.27 -10.92 -12.23
C MET A 124 -0.64 -10.24 -13.55
N THR A 125 -1.51 -10.83 -14.38
CA THR A 125 -1.89 -10.25 -15.68
C THR A 125 -3.05 -9.27 -15.59
N ALA A 126 -3.69 -9.16 -14.43
CA ALA A 126 -4.80 -8.24 -14.24
C ALA A 126 -4.28 -6.79 -14.30
N LYS A 127 -5.03 -5.92 -14.98
CA LYS A 127 -4.71 -4.49 -15.12
C LYS A 127 -4.47 -3.80 -13.78
N ILE A 128 -5.15 -4.26 -12.73
CA ILE A 128 -5.01 -3.72 -11.37
C ILE A 128 -3.63 -4.04 -10.78
N THR A 129 -3.19 -5.29 -10.88
CA THR A 129 -1.89 -5.75 -10.39
C THR A 129 -0.77 -5.06 -11.15
N VAL A 130 -0.84 -5.04 -12.48
CA VAL A 130 0.15 -4.34 -13.32
C VAL A 130 0.26 -2.87 -12.93
N ALA A 131 -0.87 -2.18 -12.70
CA ALA A 131 -0.86 -0.80 -12.24
C ALA A 131 -0.21 -0.67 -10.85
N TYR A 132 -0.51 -1.56 -9.91
CA TYR A 132 -0.06 -1.42 -8.52
C TYR A 132 1.42 -1.76 -8.35
N HIS A 133 1.99 -2.59 -9.22
CA HIS A 133 3.43 -2.81 -9.27
C HIS A 133 4.22 -1.54 -9.65
N ARG A 134 3.57 -0.55 -10.30
CA ARG A 134 4.21 0.72 -10.70
C ARG A 134 4.51 1.65 -9.53
N PHE A 135 3.77 1.56 -8.42
CA PHE A 135 3.95 2.45 -7.27
C PHE A 135 5.40 2.43 -6.78
N GLN A 136 6.07 3.58 -6.84
CA GLN A 136 7.40 3.76 -6.27
C GLN A 136 7.24 4.16 -4.80
N CYS A 137 7.63 3.27 -3.89
CA CYS A 137 7.62 3.51 -2.45
C CYS A 137 8.58 2.56 -1.73
N ASP A 138 9.02 2.96 -0.54
CA ASP A 138 9.97 2.15 0.25
C ASP A 138 9.33 0.90 0.84
N ARG A 139 8.04 0.99 1.21
CA ARG A 139 7.34 -0.08 1.93
C ARG A 139 5.94 -0.32 1.39
N ARG A 140 5.59 -1.58 1.18
CA ARG A 140 4.28 -2.03 0.69
C ARG A 140 3.67 -3.01 1.66
N PHE A 141 2.44 -2.76 2.05
CA PHE A 141 1.72 -3.59 3.01
C PHE A 141 0.42 -4.10 2.39
N GLY A 142 0.25 -5.42 2.39
CA GLY A 142 -1.01 -6.06 2.04
C GLY A 142 -1.75 -6.49 3.29
N LEU A 143 -2.98 -6.00 3.47
CA LEU A 143 -3.85 -6.43 4.56
C LEU A 143 -4.89 -7.39 3.99
N THR A 144 -5.14 -8.50 4.68
CA THR A 144 -6.26 -9.36 4.34
C THR A 144 -6.72 -10.18 5.54
N GLY A 145 -8.03 -10.36 5.68
CA GLY A 145 -8.60 -11.29 6.65
C GLY A 145 -8.55 -12.75 6.19
N THR A 146 -8.25 -13.00 4.91
CA THR A 146 -8.23 -14.34 4.32
C THR A 146 -6.81 -14.68 3.87
N ALA A 147 -6.11 -15.48 4.69
CA ALA A 147 -4.67 -15.67 4.56
C ALA A 147 -4.22 -16.08 3.15
N ILE A 148 -4.89 -17.02 2.48
CA ILE A 148 -4.73 -17.41 1.07
C ILE A 148 -5.94 -18.30 0.73
N GLN A 149 -6.70 -18.00 -0.33
CA GLN A 149 -7.90 -18.78 -0.67
C GLN A 149 -7.80 -19.66 -1.92
N ASN A 150 -6.92 -19.41 -2.92
CA ASN A 150 -7.09 -20.10 -4.21
C ASN A 150 -5.84 -20.70 -4.90
N SER A 151 -4.60 -20.22 -4.69
CA SER A 151 -3.39 -20.96 -5.12
C SER A 151 -2.07 -20.38 -4.60
N TYR A 152 -1.01 -21.20 -4.61
CA TYR A 152 0.37 -20.75 -4.37
C TYR A 152 0.87 -19.72 -5.38
N LYS A 153 0.27 -19.62 -6.57
CA LYS A 153 0.61 -18.57 -7.57
C LYS A 153 0.07 -17.20 -7.15
N GLU A 154 -1.14 -17.18 -6.59
CA GLU A 154 -1.74 -15.96 -6.05
C GLU A 154 -0.93 -15.43 -4.86
N MET A 155 -0.48 -16.35 -3.98
CA MET A 155 0.41 -16.02 -2.86
C MET A 155 1.68 -15.34 -3.36
N TRP A 156 2.34 -15.91 -4.37
CA TRP A 156 3.54 -15.29 -4.93
C TRP A 156 3.30 -13.90 -5.50
N THR A 157 2.17 -13.68 -6.18
CA THR A 157 1.84 -12.37 -6.75
C THR A 157 1.73 -11.31 -5.64
N ILE A 158 1.06 -11.64 -4.53
CA ILE A 158 0.91 -10.73 -3.38
C ILE A 158 2.25 -10.51 -2.66
N LEU A 159 3.01 -11.59 -2.45
CA LEU A 159 4.30 -11.52 -1.78
C LEU A 159 5.33 -10.75 -2.62
N ASP A 160 5.35 -10.93 -3.94
CA ASP A 160 6.24 -10.20 -4.85
C ASP A 160 5.85 -8.72 -4.91
N TRP A 161 4.55 -8.41 -4.88
CA TRP A 161 4.13 -7.01 -4.78
C TRP A 161 4.60 -6.36 -3.48
N THR A 162 4.48 -7.05 -2.33
CA THR A 162 4.91 -6.52 -1.02
C THR A 162 6.43 -6.49 -0.84
N ASN A 163 7.16 -7.43 -1.46
CA ASN A 163 8.60 -7.58 -1.37
C ASN A 163 9.25 -7.73 -2.76
N PRO A 164 9.24 -6.67 -3.60
CA PRO A 164 9.66 -6.77 -4.99
C PRO A 164 11.10 -7.29 -5.13
N GLY A 165 11.27 -8.34 -5.94
CA GLY A 165 12.57 -8.89 -6.26
C GLY A 165 13.19 -9.81 -5.19
N ARG A 166 12.53 -10.06 -4.06
CA ARG A 166 13.05 -10.94 -2.99
C ARG A 166 12.72 -12.43 -3.16
N LEU A 167 11.68 -12.76 -3.92
CA LEU A 167 11.15 -14.13 -4.02
C LEU A 167 11.62 -14.91 -5.26
N GLY A 168 12.50 -14.29 -6.05
CA GLY A 168 12.86 -14.79 -7.37
C GLY A 168 11.71 -14.67 -8.38
N THR A 169 11.90 -15.26 -9.56
CA THR A 169 10.94 -15.19 -10.66
C THR A 169 9.73 -16.10 -10.43
N ALA A 170 8.60 -15.78 -11.07
CA ALA A 170 7.40 -16.63 -11.08
C ALA A 170 7.70 -18.09 -11.47
N ARG A 171 8.65 -18.28 -12.39
CA ARG A 171 9.08 -19.60 -12.86
C ARG A 171 9.85 -20.36 -11.79
N GLN A 172 10.73 -19.68 -11.05
CA GLN A 172 11.43 -20.27 -9.90
C GLN A 172 10.44 -20.64 -8.81
N TRP A 173 9.50 -19.75 -8.47
CA TRP A 173 8.45 -20.04 -7.50
C TRP A 173 7.60 -21.26 -7.91
N GLN A 174 7.23 -21.36 -9.19
CA GLN A 174 6.51 -22.51 -9.72
C GLN A 174 7.28 -23.83 -9.51
N GLY A 175 8.60 -23.82 -9.67
CA GLY A 175 9.46 -24.99 -9.53
C GLY A 175 9.75 -25.37 -8.08
N PHE A 176 10.10 -24.39 -7.24
CA PHE A 176 10.58 -24.61 -5.88
C PHE A 176 9.47 -24.62 -4.82
N VAL A 177 8.31 -24.01 -5.10
CA VAL A 177 7.23 -23.89 -4.11
C VAL A 177 5.96 -24.56 -4.60
N VAL A 178 5.43 -24.15 -5.76
CA VAL A 178 4.12 -24.62 -6.22
C VAL A 178 4.12 -26.14 -6.48
N LYS A 179 5.09 -26.64 -7.26
CA LYS A 179 5.13 -28.07 -7.62
C LYS A 179 5.35 -28.98 -6.40
N PRO A 180 6.35 -28.74 -5.52
CA PRO A 180 6.57 -29.59 -4.35
C PRO A 180 5.39 -29.61 -3.38
N LEU A 181 4.81 -28.45 -3.08
CA LEU A 181 3.65 -28.36 -2.18
C LEU A 181 2.43 -29.08 -2.74
N THR A 182 2.17 -28.93 -4.05
CA THR A 182 1.05 -29.61 -4.71
C THR A 182 1.24 -31.14 -4.70
N ALA A 183 2.46 -31.62 -4.96
CA ALA A 183 2.77 -33.05 -4.94
C ALA A 183 2.65 -33.63 -3.52
N GLY A 184 3.28 -33.01 -2.52
CA GLY A 184 3.28 -33.49 -1.14
C GLY A 184 1.90 -33.45 -0.44
N GLN A 185 0.98 -32.59 -0.89
CA GLN A 185 -0.40 -32.54 -0.39
C GLN A 185 -1.34 -33.54 -1.07
N SER A 186 -0.90 -34.23 -2.12
CA SER A 186 -1.72 -35.22 -2.79
C SER A 186 -1.95 -36.46 -1.91
N ALA A 187 -3.14 -37.07 -2.02
CA ALA A 187 -3.49 -38.24 -1.19
C ALA A 187 -2.53 -39.43 -1.38
N GLY A 188 -1.90 -39.54 -2.56
CA GLY A 188 -0.93 -40.58 -2.91
C GLY A 188 0.54 -40.16 -2.76
N ALA A 189 0.83 -39.02 -2.11
CA ALA A 189 2.19 -38.52 -1.99
C ALA A 189 3.11 -39.50 -1.27
N SER A 190 4.25 -39.79 -1.87
CA SER A 190 5.36 -40.52 -1.25
C SER A 190 5.95 -39.74 -0.07
N GLU A 191 6.69 -40.44 0.79
CA GLU A 191 7.37 -39.82 1.94
C GLU A 191 8.37 -38.74 1.48
N GLU A 192 9.14 -39.00 0.41
CA GLU A 192 10.05 -38.03 -0.19
C GLU A 192 9.33 -36.75 -0.69
N GLU A 193 8.14 -36.89 -1.28
CA GLU A 193 7.35 -35.73 -1.74
C GLU A 193 6.80 -34.90 -0.58
N ARG A 194 6.42 -35.55 0.54
CA ARG A 194 5.99 -34.88 1.76
C ARG A 194 7.15 -34.12 2.41
N GLU A 195 8.34 -34.70 2.47
CA GLU A 195 9.55 -34.03 2.97
C GLU A 195 9.92 -32.81 2.13
N LYS A 196 9.91 -32.94 0.79
CA LYS A 196 10.16 -31.80 -0.11
C LYS A 196 9.14 -30.68 0.08
N ALA A 197 7.87 -31.01 0.33
CA ALA A 197 6.84 -30.03 0.63
C ALA A 197 7.08 -29.30 1.97
N LEU A 198 7.53 -30.01 3.01
CA LEU A 198 7.88 -29.40 4.30
C LEU A 198 9.05 -28.41 4.17
N VAL A 199 10.12 -28.79 3.46
CA VAL A 199 11.27 -27.90 3.21
C VAL A 199 10.85 -26.65 2.43
N SER A 200 9.97 -26.82 1.44
CA SER A 200 9.43 -25.70 0.64
C SER A 200 8.57 -24.77 1.50
N THR A 201 7.80 -25.31 2.45
CA THR A 201 6.98 -24.53 3.39
C THR A 201 7.86 -23.67 4.30
N ILE A 202 8.92 -24.25 4.85
CA ILE A 202 9.87 -23.52 5.72
C ILE A 202 10.51 -22.36 4.94
N SER A 203 10.91 -22.60 3.69
CA SER A 203 11.55 -21.58 2.84
C SER A 203 10.65 -20.38 2.48
N VAL A 204 9.32 -20.52 2.60
CA VAL A 204 8.35 -19.46 2.32
C VAL A 204 8.03 -18.63 3.58
N LEU A 205 8.27 -19.19 4.77
CA LEU A 205 7.93 -18.57 6.07
C LEU A 205 9.11 -17.83 6.73
N VAL A 206 10.32 -17.98 6.20
CA VAL A 206 11.58 -17.37 6.70
C VAL A 206 12.06 -16.29 5.74
#